data_AF-A0A2Z4L643-F1
#
_entry.id   AF-A0A2Z4L643-F1
#
_cell.length_a   1.000
_cell.length_b   1.000
_cell.length_c   1.000
_cell.angle_alpha   90.00
_cell.angle_beta   90.00
_cell.angle_gamma   90.00
#
_symmetry.space_group_name_H-M   'P 1'
#
loop_
_entity.id
_entity.type
_entity.pdbx_description
1 polymer ?
#
loop_
_entity_poly.entity_id
_entity_poly.type
_entity_poly.pdbx_seq_one_letter_code
_entity_poly.pdbx_strand_id
1 'polypeptide(L)'
;MYSKSILEKVENFKGKIVDIEHTPQSIKGKVKTSREFNVELLLEEDLFLDVFCSCSSKSHCLHEAIFLKFIDEYPELLEDHRKYYDKNESVLNVDTENILKNISQTKINSFLKKEFRNNPKFKYDFIKHFQTNSLIDKKEYEKKLNRIFNNAKAPGFSYGGYYDMNSLAKPLKQFMREDIKKLVNLEEYEFACKLLNDIMDKLDDEVYLEFNSFHNAIYYYEDYADILLNQKLSANSRNTMRKHLSRFKFFGF
;
A
#
# COMPACT_ATOMS: atom_id res chain seq x y z
N MET A 1 4.46 20.49 -18.09
CA MET A 1 4.80 21.83 -17.59
C MET A 1 6.07 21.73 -16.75
N TYR A 2 7.21 22.26 -17.24
CA TYR A 2 8.46 22.25 -16.48
C TYR A 2 8.36 23.18 -15.27
N SER A 3 9.04 22.85 -14.17
CA SER A 3 9.03 23.71 -12.99
C SER A 3 9.64 25.07 -13.32
N LYS A 4 9.06 26.16 -12.79
CA LYS A 4 9.53 27.54 -13.00
C LYS A 4 11.03 27.70 -12.72
N SER A 5 11.56 26.94 -11.76
CA SER A 5 12.98 26.91 -11.39
C SER A 5 13.91 26.31 -12.45
N ILE A 6 13.43 25.39 -13.30
CA ILE A 6 14.22 24.77 -14.37
C ILE A 6 14.32 25.76 -15.54
N LEU A 7 13.21 26.41 -15.89
CA LEU A 7 13.19 27.41 -16.96
C LEU A 7 14.08 28.62 -16.63
N GLU A 8 14.02 29.12 -15.39
CA GLU A 8 14.90 30.20 -14.92
C GLU A 8 16.39 29.79 -14.91
N LYS A 9 16.71 28.52 -14.63
CA LYS A 9 18.09 28.01 -14.73
C LYS A 9 18.54 27.96 -16.18
N VAL A 10 17.70 27.47 -17.09
CA VAL A 10 18.02 27.33 -18.52
C VAL A 10 18.31 28.68 -19.14
N GLU A 11 17.50 29.70 -18.87
CA GLU A 11 17.74 31.08 -19.32
C GLU A 11 19.11 31.60 -18.88
N ASN A 12 19.56 31.25 -17.67
CA ASN A 12 20.89 31.62 -17.17
C ASN A 12 22.07 30.89 -17.86
N PHE A 13 21.81 29.83 -18.62
CA PHE A 13 22.80 29.03 -19.33
C PHE A 13 22.69 29.10 -20.87
N LYS A 14 21.56 29.54 -21.44
CA LYS A 14 21.36 29.67 -22.90
C LYS A 14 22.44 30.50 -23.60
N GLY A 15 22.86 31.61 -22.99
CA GLY A 15 23.94 32.47 -23.49
C GLY A 15 25.37 31.94 -23.28
N LYS A 16 25.51 30.75 -22.69
CA LYS A 16 26.79 30.12 -22.34
C LYS A 16 27.04 28.82 -23.11
N ILE A 17 26.06 28.36 -23.89
CA ILE A 17 26.21 27.17 -24.75
C ILE A 17 26.83 27.62 -26.07
N VAL A 18 28.05 27.17 -26.32
CA VAL A 18 28.90 27.61 -27.43
C VAL A 18 28.60 26.84 -28.70
N ASP A 19 28.29 25.55 -28.56
CA ASP A 19 28.13 24.65 -29.70
C ASP A 19 27.23 23.47 -29.31
N ILE A 20 26.41 23.01 -30.26
CA ILE A 20 25.59 21.80 -30.17
C ILE A 20 25.75 21.03 -31.47
N GLU A 21 26.25 19.80 -31.37
CA GLU A 21 26.34 18.87 -32.48
C GLU A 21 25.33 17.74 -32.25
N HIS A 22 24.57 17.42 -33.30
CA HIS A 22 23.63 16.31 -33.28
C HIS A 22 24.06 15.24 -34.28
N THR A 23 24.07 14.00 -33.80
CA THR A 23 24.27 12.78 -34.58
C THR A 23 23.14 11.81 -34.27
N PRO A 24 22.87 10.81 -35.13
CA PRO A 24 21.80 9.85 -34.87
C PRO A 24 21.96 9.08 -33.53
N GLN A 25 23.17 9.01 -32.98
CA GLN A 25 23.48 8.28 -31.75
C GLN A 25 23.83 9.19 -30.57
N SER A 26 23.94 10.51 -30.77
CA SER A 26 24.29 11.41 -29.67
C SER A 26 23.98 12.88 -29.91
N ILE A 27 23.72 13.59 -28.81
CA ILE A 27 23.69 15.04 -28.75
C ILE A 27 24.90 15.48 -27.94
N LYS A 28 25.81 16.22 -28.57
CA LYS A 28 27.00 16.77 -27.92
C LYS A 28 26.84 18.26 -27.77
N GLY A 29 27.26 18.81 -26.64
CA GLY A 29 27.26 20.25 -26.47
C GLY A 29 28.39 20.74 -25.58
N LYS A 30 28.81 21.98 -25.85
CA LYS A 30 29.84 22.68 -25.09
C LYS A 30 29.22 23.83 -24.31
N VAL A 31 29.35 23.80 -22.98
CA VAL A 31 28.95 24.91 -22.12
C VAL A 31 30.18 25.64 -21.60
N LYS A 32 30.30 26.93 -21.92
CA LYS A 32 31.38 27.81 -21.49
C LYS A 32 30.92 28.72 -20.37
N THR A 33 31.38 28.42 -19.16
CA THR A 33 31.18 29.26 -17.97
C THR A 33 32.54 29.89 -17.60
N SER A 34 33.03 29.71 -16.37
CA SER A 34 34.43 29.99 -16.02
C SER A 34 35.41 28.91 -16.53
N ARG A 35 34.88 27.74 -16.91
CA ARG A 35 35.57 26.63 -17.58
C ARG A 35 34.67 26.08 -18.69
N GLU A 36 35.28 25.37 -19.63
CA GLU A 36 34.56 24.66 -20.69
C GLU A 36 34.17 23.26 -20.20
N PHE A 37 32.91 22.90 -20.43
CA PHE A 37 32.35 21.60 -20.07
C PHE A 37 31.80 20.93 -21.32
N ASN A 38 32.10 19.64 -21.47
CA ASN A 38 31.55 18.79 -22.52
C ASN A 38 30.41 17.98 -21.92
N VAL A 39 29.33 17.92 -22.68
CA VAL A 39 28.15 17.11 -22.40
C VAL A 39 27.90 16.26 -23.61
N GLU A 40 27.65 14.98 -23.37
CA GLU A 40 27.23 14.04 -24.40
C GLU A 40 26.02 13.28 -23.88
N LEU A 41 24.94 13.32 -24.64
CA LEU A 41 23.73 12.55 -24.42
C LEU A 41 23.74 11.43 -25.45
N LEU A 42 23.72 10.17 -25.02
CA LEU A 42 23.66 9.03 -25.93
C LEU A 42 22.22 8.69 -26.28
N LEU A 43 22.00 8.41 -27.56
CA LEU A 43 20.72 8.00 -28.12
C LEU A 43 20.87 6.60 -28.74
N GLU A 44 19.89 5.73 -28.51
CA GLU A 44 19.74 4.45 -29.20
C GLU A 44 18.30 4.35 -29.70
N GLU A 45 18.09 4.19 -31.01
CA GLU A 45 16.74 4.14 -31.61
C GLU A 45 15.84 5.32 -31.17
N ASP A 46 16.38 6.53 -31.17
CA ASP A 46 15.72 7.78 -30.71
C ASP A 46 15.36 7.79 -29.20
N LEU A 47 15.80 6.80 -28.43
CA LEU A 47 15.63 6.72 -26.98
C LEU A 47 16.87 7.21 -26.24
N PHE A 48 16.63 7.94 -25.17
CA PHE A 48 17.66 8.45 -24.29
C PHE A 48 18.32 7.30 -23.50
N LEU A 49 19.60 7.02 -23.75
CA LEU A 49 20.32 5.91 -23.12
C LEU A 49 21.07 6.37 -21.86
N ASP A 50 21.96 7.36 -22.00
CA ASP A 50 22.85 7.77 -20.91
C ASP A 50 23.33 9.22 -21.07
N VAL A 51 23.82 9.80 -19.97
CA VAL A 51 24.34 11.17 -19.89
C VAL A 51 25.81 11.15 -19.45
N PHE A 52 26.71 11.71 -20.27
CA PHE A 52 28.10 11.97 -19.88
C PHE A 52 28.35 13.46 -19.62
N CYS A 53 28.74 13.81 -18.38
CA CYS A 53 29.26 15.16 -18.02
C CYS A 53 30.73 15.10 -17.72
N SER A 54 31.43 16.16 -18.11
CA SER A 54 32.66 16.57 -17.43
C SER A 54 32.43 17.48 -16.20
N CYS A 55 31.18 17.81 -15.85
CA CYS A 55 30.89 18.66 -14.70
C CYS A 55 31.03 17.90 -13.36
N SER A 56 31.70 18.53 -12.39
CA SER A 56 32.00 17.96 -11.08
C SER A 56 30.84 18.03 -10.07
N SER A 57 29.73 18.68 -10.42
CA SER A 57 28.61 18.95 -9.51
C SER A 57 27.39 18.09 -9.83
N LYS A 58 27.01 17.20 -8.91
CA LYS A 58 25.80 16.35 -9.01
C LYS A 58 24.48 17.13 -8.83
N SER A 59 24.51 18.29 -8.18
CA SER A 59 23.30 19.07 -7.87
C SER A 59 23.00 20.19 -8.88
N HIS A 60 23.98 20.53 -9.72
CA HIS A 60 23.92 21.62 -10.70
C HIS A 60 24.56 21.18 -12.02
N CYS A 61 24.15 20.01 -12.51
CA CYS A 61 24.67 19.40 -13.71
C CYS A 61 24.24 20.22 -14.94
N LEU A 62 25.20 20.63 -15.79
CA LEU A 62 24.93 21.50 -16.96
C LEU A 62 24.23 20.77 -18.13
N HIS A 63 23.99 19.46 -18.00
CA HIS A 63 23.29 18.66 -19.01
C HIS A 63 21.88 19.11 -19.30
N GLU A 64 21.13 19.48 -18.25
CA GLU A 64 19.74 19.91 -18.39
C GLU A 64 19.66 21.15 -19.30
N ALA A 65 20.66 22.02 -19.25
CA ALA A 65 20.72 23.21 -20.10
C ALA A 65 20.97 22.87 -21.57
N ILE A 66 21.83 21.88 -21.87
CA ILE A 66 22.07 21.44 -23.26
C ILE A 66 20.86 20.69 -23.81
N PHE A 67 20.26 19.79 -23.03
CA PHE A 67 19.05 19.08 -23.45
C PHE A 67 17.91 20.04 -23.77
N LEU A 68 17.71 21.07 -22.94
CA LEU A 68 16.64 22.05 -23.15
C LEU A 68 16.95 23.00 -24.32
N LYS A 69 18.20 23.35 -24.57
CA LYS A 69 18.56 24.11 -25.79
C LYS A 69 18.43 23.27 -27.05
N PHE A 70 18.79 21.99 -27.02
CA PHE A 70 18.57 21.07 -28.12
C PHE A 70 17.07 20.95 -28.46
N ILE A 71 16.21 20.82 -27.45
CA ILE A 71 14.75 20.86 -27.62
C ILE A 71 14.27 22.17 -28.25
N ASP A 72 14.84 23.31 -27.84
CA ASP A 72 14.49 24.63 -28.39
C ASP A 72 14.95 24.79 -29.86
N GLU A 73 16.07 24.18 -30.25
CA GLU A 73 16.63 24.25 -31.61
C GLU A 73 16.02 23.23 -32.57
N TYR A 74 15.50 22.11 -32.06
CA TYR A 74 14.89 21.03 -32.84
C TYR A 74 13.48 20.67 -32.29
N PRO A 75 12.53 21.61 -32.27
CA PRO A 75 11.20 21.40 -31.69
C PRO A 75 10.40 20.29 -32.36
N GLU A 76 10.66 19.99 -33.63
CA GLU A 76 10.05 18.91 -34.42
C GLU A 76 10.30 17.52 -33.83
N LEU A 77 11.44 17.31 -33.15
CA LEU A 77 11.74 16.04 -32.47
C LEU A 77 10.79 15.79 -31.28
N LEU A 78 10.22 16.84 -30.69
CA LEU A 78 9.19 16.69 -29.66
C LEU A 78 7.78 16.47 -30.23
N GLU A 79 7.52 16.94 -31.45
CA GLU A 79 6.20 16.79 -32.09
C GLU A 79 5.92 15.34 -32.50
N ASP A 80 6.94 14.60 -32.93
CA ASP A 80 6.79 13.19 -33.33
C ASP A 80 6.51 12.28 -32.12
N HIS A 81 7.12 12.57 -30.97
CA HIS A 81 6.81 11.86 -29.73
C HIS A 81 5.41 12.20 -29.19
N ARG A 82 4.90 13.44 -29.33
CA ARG A 82 3.54 13.78 -28.87
C ARG A 82 2.45 13.06 -29.67
N LYS A 83 2.63 12.89 -30.97
CA LYS A 83 1.72 12.07 -31.80
C LYS A 83 1.75 10.59 -31.40
N TYR A 84 2.88 10.10 -30.88
CA TYR A 84 3.00 8.76 -30.31
C TYR A 84 2.26 8.62 -28.96
N TYR A 85 2.33 9.63 -28.09
CA TYR A 85 1.65 9.62 -26.78
C TYR A 85 0.14 9.82 -26.86
N ASP A 86 -0.38 10.61 -27.81
CA ASP A 86 -1.83 10.84 -27.98
C ASP A 86 -2.55 9.70 -28.72
N LYS A 87 -1.82 8.85 -29.46
CA LYS A 87 -2.40 7.68 -30.16
C LYS A 87 -2.13 6.34 -29.49
N ASN A 88 -1.16 6.27 -28.58
CA ASN A 88 -0.92 5.10 -27.74
C ASN A 88 -1.22 5.44 -26.28
N GLU A 89 -2.52 5.43 -25.96
CA GLU A 89 -3.02 5.31 -24.58
C GLU A 89 -2.65 3.95 -23.95
N SER A 90 -1.87 3.11 -24.65
CA SER A 90 -1.02 2.09 -24.04
C SER A 90 0.25 2.76 -23.50
N VAL A 91 0.07 3.43 -22.37
CA VAL A 91 1.12 3.86 -21.45
C VAL A 91 2.26 2.84 -21.45
N LEU A 92 3.48 3.33 -21.69
CA LEU A 92 4.75 2.73 -21.29
C LEU A 92 4.53 1.63 -20.24
N ASN A 93 4.61 0.37 -20.67
CA ASN A 93 4.61 -0.80 -19.80
C ASN A 93 5.99 -0.88 -19.11
N VAL A 94 6.43 0.25 -18.54
CA VAL A 94 7.48 0.27 -17.54
C VAL A 94 6.91 -0.56 -16.41
N ASP A 95 7.44 -1.77 -16.29
CA ASP A 95 7.08 -2.70 -15.24
C ASP A 95 7.45 -2.07 -13.89
N THR A 96 6.52 -1.25 -13.40
CA THR A 96 6.62 -0.57 -12.12
C THR A 96 6.81 -1.59 -11.00
N GLU A 97 6.35 -2.82 -11.19
CA GLU A 97 6.57 -3.91 -10.25
C GLU A 97 8.06 -4.29 -10.21
N ASN A 98 8.72 -4.45 -11.36
CA ASN A 98 10.17 -4.72 -11.43
C ASN A 98 11.02 -3.54 -10.96
N ILE A 99 10.59 -2.31 -11.19
CA ILE A 99 11.27 -1.13 -10.64
C ILE A 99 11.15 -1.14 -9.10
N LEU A 100 9.96 -1.35 -8.57
CA LEU A 100 9.70 -1.33 -7.13
C LEU A 100 10.40 -2.49 -6.40
N LYS A 101 10.51 -3.67 -7.02
CA LYS A 101 11.23 -4.85 -6.46
C LYS A 101 12.70 -4.57 -6.17
N ASN A 102 13.34 -3.69 -6.95
CA ASN A 102 14.77 -3.39 -6.84
C ASN A 102 15.07 -2.12 -6.02
N ILE A 103 14.05 -1.41 -5.54
CA ILE A 103 14.23 -0.19 -4.75
C ILE A 103 14.25 -0.55 -3.25
N SER A 104 15.28 -0.08 -2.55
CA SER A 104 15.35 -0.26 -1.11
C SER A 104 14.25 0.50 -0.37
N GLN A 105 13.75 -0.08 0.73
CA GLN A 105 12.73 0.53 1.59
C GLN A 105 13.09 1.97 1.99
N THR A 106 14.38 2.24 2.24
CA THR A 106 14.88 3.58 2.58
C THR A 106 14.64 4.60 1.47
N LYS A 107 14.83 4.21 0.20
CA LYS A 107 14.58 5.09 -0.96
C LYS A 107 13.09 5.35 -1.13
N ILE A 108 12.24 4.32 -0.99
CA ILE A 108 10.77 4.47 -1.03
C ILE A 108 10.31 5.42 0.07
N ASN A 109 10.76 5.22 1.31
CA ASN A 109 10.40 6.06 2.45
C ASN A 109 10.85 7.51 2.27
N SER A 110 12.03 7.74 1.72
CA SER A 110 12.54 9.09 1.43
C SER A 110 11.70 9.79 0.37
N PHE A 111 11.36 9.09 -0.71
CA PHE A 111 10.47 9.58 -1.76
C PHE A 111 9.09 9.96 -1.19
N LEU A 112 8.45 9.04 -0.46
CA LEU A 112 7.14 9.28 0.14
C LEU A 112 7.16 10.47 1.10
N LYS A 113 8.20 10.62 1.94
CA LYS A 113 8.33 11.77 2.83
C LYS A 113 8.42 13.09 2.07
N LYS A 114 9.16 13.11 0.95
CA LYS A 114 9.28 14.30 0.10
C LYS A 114 7.94 14.63 -0.56
N GLU A 115 7.29 13.65 -1.15
CA GLU A 115 6.02 13.84 -1.85
C GLU A 115 4.89 14.22 -0.88
N PHE A 116 4.83 13.64 0.32
CA PHE A 116 3.84 14.02 1.32
C PHE A 116 4.00 15.45 1.84
N ARG A 117 5.22 16.01 1.82
CA ARG A 117 5.46 17.41 2.17
C ARG A 117 5.05 18.36 1.05
N ASN A 118 5.35 17.99 -0.19
CA ASN A 118 5.18 18.87 -1.35
C ASN A 118 3.79 18.75 -2.00
N ASN A 119 3.07 17.65 -1.75
CA ASN A 119 1.79 17.35 -2.38
C ASN A 119 0.77 16.88 -1.33
N PRO A 120 0.06 17.81 -0.66
CA PRO A 120 -0.97 17.49 0.33
C PRO A 120 -2.10 16.64 -0.23
N LYS A 121 -2.44 16.81 -1.52
CA LYS A 121 -3.47 16.00 -2.20
C LYS A 121 -3.01 14.55 -2.35
N PHE A 122 -1.79 14.31 -2.83
CA PHE A 122 -1.22 12.96 -2.89
C PHE A 122 -1.15 12.30 -1.51
N LYS A 123 -0.75 13.04 -0.47
CA LYS A 123 -0.79 12.54 0.90
C LYS A 123 -2.21 12.14 1.32
N TYR A 124 -3.19 12.99 1.06
CA TYR A 124 -4.59 12.70 1.36
C TYR A 124 -5.09 11.47 0.60
N ASP A 125 -4.85 11.39 -0.71
CA ASP A 125 -5.27 10.28 -1.57
C ASP A 125 -4.57 8.97 -1.17
N PHE A 126 -3.27 9.01 -0.83
CA PHE A 126 -2.51 7.88 -0.32
C PHE A 126 -3.09 7.39 1.01
N ILE A 127 -3.24 8.29 2.00
CA ILE A 127 -3.83 7.94 3.29
C ILE A 127 -5.23 7.37 3.10
N LYS A 128 -6.07 8.02 2.27
CA LYS A 128 -7.43 7.57 1.99
C LYS A 128 -7.42 6.18 1.35
N HIS A 129 -6.55 5.91 0.39
CA HIS A 129 -6.42 4.60 -0.26
C HIS A 129 -6.08 3.50 0.75
N PHE A 130 -5.16 3.76 1.68
CA PHE A 130 -4.79 2.81 2.74
C PHE A 130 -5.78 2.75 3.91
N GLN A 131 -6.56 3.81 4.14
CA GLN A 131 -7.67 3.79 5.09
C GLN A 131 -8.90 3.06 4.55
N THR A 132 -9.09 3.03 3.22
CA THR A 132 -10.16 2.27 2.57
C THR A 132 -9.80 0.80 2.31
N ASN A 133 -8.52 0.50 2.14
CA ASN A 133 -8.06 -0.86 1.86
C ASN A 133 -7.45 -1.47 3.12
N SER A 134 -8.18 -2.42 3.69
CA SER A 134 -7.75 -3.23 4.84
C SER A 134 -6.35 -3.81 4.60
N LEU A 135 -5.40 -3.49 5.47
CA LEU A 135 -4.01 -3.96 5.40
C LEU A 135 -3.84 -5.42 5.86
N ILE A 136 -4.95 -6.07 6.22
CA ILE A 136 -4.94 -7.43 6.76
C ILE A 136 -5.39 -8.42 5.69
N ASP A 137 -4.75 -9.58 5.64
CA ASP A 137 -5.30 -10.70 4.87
C ASP A 137 -6.45 -11.33 5.66
N LYS A 138 -7.67 -10.84 5.40
CA LYS A 138 -8.91 -11.37 6.03
C LYS A 138 -9.04 -12.88 5.86
N LYS A 139 -8.59 -13.44 4.71
CA LYS A 139 -8.69 -14.88 4.45
C LYS A 139 -7.80 -15.69 5.38
N GLU A 140 -6.66 -15.16 5.82
CA GLU A 140 -5.81 -15.87 6.78
C GLU A 140 -6.48 -16.01 8.15
N TYR A 141 -7.13 -14.94 8.64
CA TYR A 141 -7.87 -15.00 9.91
C TYR A 141 -9.03 -16.00 9.84
N GLU A 142 -9.81 -15.96 8.75
CA GLU A 142 -10.90 -16.91 8.53
C GLU A 142 -10.41 -18.35 8.40
N LYS A 143 -9.31 -18.60 7.66
CA LYS A 143 -8.68 -19.93 7.56
C LYS A 143 -8.18 -20.40 8.92
N LYS A 144 -7.54 -19.53 9.70
CA LYS A 144 -7.04 -19.86 11.04
C LYS A 144 -8.18 -20.23 11.97
N LEU A 145 -9.26 -19.45 11.98
CA LEU A 145 -10.45 -19.73 12.78
C LEU A 145 -11.13 -21.04 12.34
N ASN A 146 -11.29 -21.26 11.04
CA ASN A 146 -11.86 -22.51 10.52
C ASN A 146 -10.99 -23.72 10.87
N ARG A 147 -9.67 -23.59 10.86
CA ARG A 147 -8.76 -24.66 11.30
C ARG A 147 -8.95 -24.99 12.78
N ILE A 148 -9.14 -23.98 13.64
CA ILE A 148 -9.43 -24.19 15.07
C ILE A 148 -10.68 -25.07 15.23
N PHE A 149 -11.79 -24.69 14.57
CA PHE A 149 -13.02 -25.47 14.64
C PHE A 149 -12.90 -26.86 14.01
N ASN A 150 -12.25 -26.98 12.86
CA ASN A 150 -12.09 -28.28 12.19
C ASN A 150 -11.26 -29.27 13.01
N ASN A 151 -10.21 -28.80 13.67
CA ASN A 151 -9.35 -29.63 14.51
C ASN A 151 -10.04 -30.05 15.81
N ALA A 152 -11.05 -29.30 16.26
CA ALA A 152 -11.79 -29.60 17.46
C ALA A 152 -13.04 -30.47 17.22
N LYS A 153 -13.29 -30.96 16.00
CA LYS A 153 -14.43 -31.85 15.75
C LYS A 153 -14.23 -33.19 16.46
N ALA A 154 -15.15 -33.57 17.34
CA ALA A 154 -15.06 -34.82 18.07
C ALA A 154 -15.35 -36.06 17.19
N PRO A 155 -15.00 -37.27 17.63
CA PRO A 155 -15.38 -38.51 16.95
C PRO A 155 -16.91 -38.59 16.79
N GLY A 156 -17.38 -38.80 15.55
CA GLY A 156 -18.80 -38.85 15.23
C GLY A 156 -19.47 -37.50 14.97
N PHE A 157 -18.69 -36.43 14.78
CA PHE A 157 -19.22 -35.08 14.44
C PHE A 157 -20.27 -35.09 13.32
N SER A 158 -20.17 -35.99 12.34
CA SER A 158 -21.13 -36.11 11.24
C SER A 158 -22.53 -36.60 11.63
N TYR A 159 -22.73 -37.15 12.82
CA TYR A 159 -23.98 -37.80 13.26
C TYR A 159 -24.71 -37.07 14.41
N GLY A 160 -24.24 -35.89 14.79
CA GLY A 160 -24.79 -35.14 15.91
C GLY A 160 -23.96 -33.94 16.36
N GLY A 161 -22.78 -33.73 15.75
CA GLY A 161 -22.02 -32.49 15.79
C GLY A 161 -21.74 -31.94 17.17
N TYR A 162 -20.72 -32.47 17.87
CA TYR A 162 -20.19 -31.83 19.07
C TYR A 162 -18.68 -31.60 18.92
N TYR A 163 -18.19 -30.48 19.45
CA TYR A 163 -16.77 -30.21 19.48
C TYR A 163 -16.10 -30.83 20.73
N ASP A 164 -14.87 -31.32 20.57
CA ASP A 164 -14.00 -31.61 21.70
C ASP A 164 -13.55 -30.29 22.33
N MET A 165 -14.18 -29.98 23.45
CA MET A 165 -14.01 -28.75 24.20
C MET A 165 -12.57 -28.52 24.68
N ASN A 166 -11.83 -29.59 25.01
CA ASN A 166 -10.43 -29.47 25.42
C ASN A 166 -9.54 -29.05 24.25
N SER A 167 -9.84 -29.57 23.06
CA SER A 167 -9.16 -29.22 21.82
C SER A 167 -9.56 -27.84 21.29
N LEU A 168 -10.76 -27.35 21.63
CA LEU A 168 -11.28 -26.05 21.18
C LEU A 168 -10.85 -24.86 22.07
N ALA A 169 -10.92 -25.03 23.40
CA ALA A 169 -10.90 -23.90 24.34
C ALA A 169 -9.58 -23.09 24.29
N LYS A 170 -8.43 -23.76 24.33
CA LYS A 170 -7.13 -23.07 24.35
C LYS A 170 -6.82 -22.34 23.04
N PRO A 171 -6.94 -22.96 21.85
CA PRO A 171 -6.72 -22.25 20.59
C PRO A 171 -7.68 -21.09 20.37
N LEU A 172 -8.95 -21.25 20.76
CA LEU A 172 -9.95 -20.21 20.60
C LEU A 172 -9.69 -19.01 21.53
N LYS A 173 -9.32 -19.27 22.79
CA LYS A 173 -8.87 -18.24 23.73
C LYS A 173 -7.68 -17.46 23.18
N GLN A 174 -6.69 -18.16 22.61
CA GLN A 174 -5.54 -17.51 22.00
C GLN A 174 -5.96 -16.63 20.80
N PHE A 175 -6.85 -17.13 19.95
CA PHE A 175 -7.35 -16.38 18.79
C PHE A 175 -8.05 -15.08 19.22
N MET A 176 -8.93 -15.12 20.22
CA MET A 176 -9.57 -13.90 20.73
C MET A 176 -8.54 -12.94 21.35
N ARG A 177 -7.63 -13.44 22.19
CA ARG A 177 -6.65 -12.59 22.89
C ARG A 177 -5.63 -11.94 21.97
N GLU A 178 -5.20 -12.61 20.91
CA GLU A 178 -4.11 -12.16 20.03
C GLU A 178 -4.64 -11.59 18.71
N ASP A 179 -5.44 -12.39 17.99
CA ASP A 179 -5.89 -12.03 16.64
C ASP A 179 -6.99 -10.97 16.68
N ILE A 180 -8.04 -11.15 17.50
CA ILE A 180 -9.11 -10.13 17.63
C ILE A 180 -8.54 -8.84 18.20
N LYS A 181 -7.68 -8.90 19.23
CA LYS A 181 -6.99 -7.72 19.77
C LYS A 181 -6.23 -6.97 18.67
N LYS A 182 -5.51 -7.69 17.82
CA LYS A 182 -4.76 -7.09 16.71
C LYS A 182 -5.70 -6.40 15.72
N LEU A 183 -6.83 -7.02 15.36
CA LEU A 183 -7.84 -6.41 14.48
C LEU A 183 -8.45 -5.14 15.09
N VAL A 184 -8.78 -5.16 16.39
CA VAL A 184 -9.30 -3.99 17.11
C VAL A 184 -8.26 -2.85 17.13
N ASN A 185 -6.99 -3.15 17.39
CA ASN A 185 -5.90 -2.17 17.37
C ASN A 185 -5.64 -1.58 15.98
N LEU A 186 -5.98 -2.31 14.92
CA LEU A 186 -5.90 -1.87 13.53
C LEU A 186 -7.19 -1.19 13.05
N GLU A 187 -8.15 -0.96 13.97
CA GLU A 187 -9.46 -0.35 13.68
C GLU A 187 -10.32 -1.15 12.68
N GLU A 188 -10.04 -2.45 12.52
CA GLU A 188 -10.77 -3.38 11.65
C GLU A 188 -12.04 -3.90 12.34
N TYR A 189 -12.83 -2.99 12.91
CA TYR A 189 -13.91 -3.29 13.86
C TYR A 189 -15.00 -4.17 13.26
N GLU A 190 -15.42 -3.90 12.03
CA GLU A 190 -16.48 -4.68 11.36
C GLU A 190 -16.03 -6.13 11.17
N PHE A 191 -14.77 -6.34 10.79
CA PHE A 191 -14.24 -7.67 10.57
C PHE A 191 -13.96 -8.41 11.90
N ALA A 192 -13.43 -7.71 12.91
CA ALA A 192 -13.30 -8.26 14.27
C ALA A 192 -14.66 -8.70 14.83
N CYS A 193 -15.68 -7.86 14.66
CA CYS A 193 -17.06 -8.14 15.07
C CYS A 193 -17.63 -9.36 14.33
N LYS A 194 -17.44 -9.44 13.01
CA LYS A 194 -17.82 -10.62 12.21
C LYS A 194 -17.22 -11.90 12.79
N LEU A 195 -15.90 -11.93 13.03
CA LEU A 195 -15.23 -13.13 13.54
C LEU A 195 -15.70 -13.52 14.96
N LEU A 196 -15.94 -12.54 15.83
CA LEU A 196 -16.50 -12.81 17.15
C LEU A 196 -17.92 -13.38 17.08
N ASN A 197 -18.76 -12.86 16.19
CA ASN A 197 -20.10 -13.41 15.97
C ASN A 197 -20.02 -14.81 15.35
N ASP A 198 -19.15 -15.03 14.35
CA ASP A 198 -18.90 -16.36 13.75
C ASP A 198 -18.47 -17.39 14.81
N ILE A 199 -17.69 -16.96 15.80
CA ILE A 199 -17.34 -17.78 16.97
C ILE A 199 -18.60 -18.10 17.77
N MET A 200 -19.34 -17.09 18.21
CA MET A 200 -20.47 -17.29 19.10
C MET A 200 -21.61 -18.05 18.45
N ASP A 201 -21.88 -17.87 17.16
CA ASP A 201 -22.86 -18.66 16.42
C ASP A 201 -22.48 -20.15 16.42
N LYS A 202 -21.20 -20.50 16.26
CA LYS A 202 -20.74 -21.90 16.30
C LYS A 202 -20.72 -22.49 17.70
N LEU A 203 -20.50 -21.65 18.71
CA LEU A 203 -20.54 -22.09 20.09
C LEU A 203 -21.98 -22.17 20.63
N ASP A 204 -22.93 -21.48 20.00
CA ASP A 204 -24.32 -21.44 20.43
C ASP A 204 -24.95 -22.84 20.50
N ASP A 205 -24.54 -23.73 19.60
CA ASP A 205 -24.97 -25.13 19.58
C ASP A 205 -24.35 -25.96 20.74
N GLU A 206 -23.22 -25.52 21.29
CA GLU A 206 -22.40 -26.27 22.28
C GLU A 206 -22.53 -25.74 23.72
N VAL A 207 -22.87 -24.45 23.89
CA VAL A 207 -23.02 -23.78 25.20
C VAL A 207 -24.09 -24.45 26.07
N TYR A 208 -25.00 -25.22 25.47
CA TYR A 208 -26.00 -26.02 26.19
C TYR A 208 -25.41 -27.19 26.99
N LEU A 209 -24.19 -27.65 26.70
CA LEU A 209 -23.69 -28.94 27.19
C LEU A 209 -22.56 -28.85 28.25
N GLU A 210 -21.71 -27.83 28.23
CA GLU A 210 -20.58 -27.72 29.19
C GLU A 210 -20.28 -26.28 29.69
N PHE A 211 -20.98 -25.87 30.75
CA PHE A 211 -20.97 -24.53 31.35
C PHE A 211 -19.59 -23.99 31.77
N ASN A 212 -18.69 -24.83 32.30
CA ASN A 212 -17.41 -24.38 32.88
C ASN A 212 -16.32 -24.09 31.83
N SER A 213 -16.37 -24.75 30.67
CA SER A 213 -15.34 -24.67 29.63
C SER A 213 -15.44 -23.38 28.81
N PHE A 214 -16.63 -22.76 28.76
CA PHE A 214 -16.93 -21.59 27.95
C PHE A 214 -16.77 -20.24 28.65
N HIS A 215 -16.66 -20.20 29.98
CA HIS A 215 -16.61 -18.96 30.75
C HIS A 215 -15.47 -18.02 30.29
N ASN A 216 -14.31 -18.58 29.93
CA ASN A 216 -13.20 -17.80 29.38
C ASN A 216 -13.54 -17.18 28.01
N ALA A 217 -14.22 -17.90 27.13
CA ALA A 217 -14.57 -17.42 25.79
C ALA A 217 -15.63 -16.31 25.85
N ILE A 218 -16.61 -16.46 26.75
CA ILE A 218 -17.62 -15.43 27.05
C ILE A 218 -16.94 -14.17 27.57
N TYR A 219 -16.03 -14.30 28.54
CA TYR A 219 -15.28 -13.16 29.07
C TYR A 219 -14.54 -12.35 27.98
N TYR A 220 -13.79 -13.02 27.09
CA TYR A 220 -13.13 -12.32 25.99
C TYR A 220 -14.13 -11.70 25.01
N TYR A 221 -15.26 -12.36 24.76
CA TYR A 221 -16.28 -11.82 23.90
C TYR A 221 -16.89 -10.53 24.49
N GLU A 222 -17.23 -10.52 25.77
CA GLU A 222 -17.78 -9.35 26.46
C GLU A 222 -16.80 -8.17 26.44
N ASP A 223 -15.53 -8.42 26.81
CA ASP A 223 -14.46 -7.41 26.79
C ASP A 223 -14.36 -6.72 25.41
N TYR A 224 -14.39 -7.50 24.32
CA TYR A 224 -14.33 -6.93 22.98
C TYR A 224 -15.66 -6.34 22.51
N ALA A 225 -16.79 -6.92 22.90
CA ALA A 225 -18.11 -6.42 22.52
C ALA A 225 -18.36 -5.02 23.08
N ASP A 226 -17.94 -4.73 24.31
CA ASP A 226 -18.01 -3.40 24.90
C ASP A 226 -17.19 -2.38 24.10
N ILE A 227 -15.99 -2.76 23.67
CA ILE A 227 -15.16 -1.89 22.82
C ILE A 227 -15.84 -1.67 21.47
N LEU A 228 -16.30 -2.74 20.82
CA LEU A 228 -16.80 -2.75 19.45
C LEU A 228 -18.18 -2.07 19.31
N LEU A 229 -19.07 -2.23 20.29
CA LEU A 229 -20.39 -1.60 20.27
C LEU A 229 -20.34 -0.07 20.34
N ASN A 230 -19.22 0.49 20.80
CA ASN A 230 -18.94 1.92 20.79
C ASN A 230 -18.31 2.41 19.47
N GLN A 231 -18.06 1.52 18.51
CA GLN A 231 -17.45 1.85 17.20
C GLN A 231 -18.48 1.93 16.07
N LYS A 232 -18.02 2.39 14.90
CA LYS A 232 -18.82 2.40 13.66
C LYS A 232 -18.95 0.99 13.09
N LEU A 233 -19.97 0.28 13.56
CA LEU A 233 -20.38 -1.04 13.07
C LEU A 233 -21.66 -0.97 12.24
N SER A 234 -21.82 -1.90 11.29
CA SER A 234 -23.08 -2.10 10.58
C SER A 234 -24.22 -2.42 11.56
N ALA A 235 -25.45 -2.11 11.18
CA ALA A 235 -26.62 -2.39 12.02
C ALA A 235 -26.77 -3.89 12.29
N ASN A 236 -26.50 -4.72 11.28
CA ASN A 236 -26.55 -6.18 11.39
C ASN A 236 -25.55 -6.68 12.44
N SER A 237 -24.28 -6.30 12.32
CA SER A 237 -23.22 -6.72 13.24
C SER A 237 -23.50 -6.30 14.69
N ARG A 238 -24.01 -5.08 14.91
CA ARG A 238 -24.43 -4.62 16.24
C ARG A 238 -25.60 -5.42 16.81
N ASN A 239 -26.59 -5.72 16.00
CA ASN A 239 -27.78 -6.45 16.44
C ASN A 239 -27.44 -7.90 16.80
N THR A 240 -26.63 -8.57 15.98
CA THR A 240 -26.13 -9.92 16.28
C THR A 240 -25.32 -9.92 17.57
N MET A 241 -24.40 -8.98 17.74
CA MET A 241 -23.59 -8.89 18.95
C MET A 241 -24.43 -8.66 20.21
N ARG A 242 -25.41 -7.74 20.14
CA ARG A 242 -26.36 -7.52 21.25
C ARG A 242 -27.20 -8.74 21.56
N LYS A 243 -27.59 -9.53 20.54
CA LYS A 243 -28.32 -10.79 20.73
C LYS A 243 -27.47 -11.83 21.47
N HIS A 244 -26.18 -11.94 21.19
CA HIS A 244 -25.30 -12.84 21.96
C HIS A 244 -25.15 -12.35 23.42
N LEU A 245 -24.86 -11.06 23.63
CA LEU A 245 -24.73 -10.49 24.97
C LEU A 245 -26.01 -10.64 25.82
N SER A 246 -27.20 -10.44 25.23
CA SER A 246 -28.46 -10.61 25.96
C SER A 246 -28.69 -12.05 26.40
N ARG A 247 -28.17 -13.03 25.64
CA ARG A 247 -28.25 -14.45 26.01
C ARG A 247 -27.32 -14.79 27.18
N PHE A 248 -26.10 -14.26 27.21
CA PHE A 248 -25.21 -14.47 28.36
C PHE A 248 -25.83 -13.97 29.67
N LYS A 249 -26.48 -12.80 29.62
CA LYS A 249 -27.25 -12.29 30.76
C LYS A 249 -28.41 -13.19 31.17
N PHE A 250 -29.09 -13.83 30.21
CA PHE A 250 -30.16 -14.78 30.49
C PHE A 250 -29.64 -16.04 31.20
N PHE A 251 -28.44 -16.50 30.85
CA PHE A 251 -27.80 -17.67 31.47
C PHE A 251 -27.04 -17.35 32.77
N GLY A 252 -27.05 -16.11 33.23
CA GLY A 252 -26.45 -15.70 34.51
C GLY A 252 -24.93 -15.57 34.49
N PHE A 253 -24.34 -15.25 33.33
CA PHE A 253 -22.95 -14.83 33.22
C PHE A 253 -22.78 -13.35 33.56
#